data_AF-A0A8T2KV82-F1
#
_entry.id   AF-A0A8T2KV82-F1
#
_cell.length_a   1.000
_cell.length_b   1.000
_cell.length_c   1.000
_cell.angle_alpha   90.00
_cell.angle_beta   90.00
_cell.angle_gamma   90.00
#
_symmetry.space_group_name_H-M   'P 1'
#
loop_
_entity.id
_entity.type
_entity.pdbx_description
1 polymer ?
#
loop_
_entity_poly.entity_id
_entity_poly.type
_entity_poly.pdbx_seq_one_letter_code
_entity_poly.pdbx_strand_id
1 'polypeptide(L)'
;MDFGDQLRSVDDIMADIRERLQDPRDQHVLPVREDDAQREERGESESEGSENRESVSEEETDDEEQREENVGERQGEMENQKQELLGLVKYWKQVVLKIVEHKHQSERKDQERLQGMRKTVQEAQMEEALKQELLGLVKYWKQVALNIMEHKHQSERKDQERLHAMRKTVQEAQREENVLQEKRAEMEYEKKQALVEVEQVSRQLELSLKDKIKMLCEKEQQIIMQREEIKKEKSKIRKEKEAIRHEREKNEIIQSFREKMAERDLEFLKRRLEKWEGEMIEALEKEWKNIAIERKLVEEKREAIELKKRMEEKELRRQRKKSQDIISVVREEVLLHLKQEPKSRTWRSRLFSPHKKMRDVSSRISAWFSRGLSSEHFSLSDLRETEREIERLKERTEQNEKDMLQALGRESEKTEFEKMQTKDEREALEEKKKKAEKKLRKQRKKAEREEERKERDPLAGSDITREDIAKAIEEILQQNKAAQKKDEPAKRETGRGRLKKKLISAFKKAKAGLKTAAFWRD
;
A
#
# COMPACT_ATOMS: atom_id res chain seq x y z
N MET A 1 37.09 -22.12 34.79
CA MET A 1 37.48 -22.65 36.11
C MET A 1 36.41 -23.64 36.50
N ASP A 2 36.70 -24.91 36.34
CA ASP A 2 35.76 -25.99 36.58
C ASP A 2 35.88 -26.46 38.03
N PHE A 3 34.73 -26.54 38.72
CA PHE A 3 34.62 -27.11 40.06
C PHE A 3 33.98 -28.51 39.96
N GLY A 4 34.60 -29.39 39.16
CA GLY A 4 34.12 -30.76 38.91
C GLY A 4 34.53 -31.77 40.00
N ASP A 5 35.78 -31.70 40.46
CA ASP A 5 36.48 -32.88 40.98
C ASP A 5 36.70 -32.89 42.51
N GLN A 6 35.71 -32.45 43.30
CA GLN A 6 35.79 -32.44 44.77
C GLN A 6 34.55 -33.01 45.49
N LEU A 7 34.02 -34.13 45.00
CA LEU A 7 33.12 -35.00 45.76
C LEU A 7 33.60 -36.45 45.68
N ARG A 8 34.36 -36.90 46.70
CA ARG A 8 34.54 -38.34 46.96
C ARG A 8 33.16 -38.94 47.25
N SER A 9 32.91 -40.17 46.81
CA SER A 9 31.61 -40.79 47.04
C SER A 9 31.44 -41.17 48.52
N VAL A 10 30.18 -41.27 48.95
CA VAL A 10 29.86 -41.80 50.29
C VAL A 10 30.26 -43.28 50.38
N ASP A 11 30.26 -44.00 49.25
CA ASP A 11 30.66 -45.40 49.18
C ASP A 11 32.16 -45.60 49.43
N ASP A 12 33.03 -44.66 49.02
CA ASP A 12 34.47 -44.67 49.34
C ASP A 12 34.69 -44.54 50.86
N ILE A 13 34.00 -43.59 51.51
CA ILE A 13 34.08 -43.39 52.96
C ILE A 13 33.51 -44.60 53.72
N MET A 14 32.48 -45.24 53.16
CA MET A 14 31.90 -46.48 53.70
C MET A 14 32.68 -47.75 53.34
N ALA A 15 33.77 -47.64 52.57
CA ALA A 15 34.77 -48.68 52.38
C ALA A 15 35.88 -48.58 53.45
N ASP A 16 36.48 -47.39 53.64
CA ASP A 16 37.44 -47.09 54.73
C ASP A 16 36.91 -47.55 56.11
N ILE A 17 35.62 -47.35 56.37
CA ILE A 17 34.96 -47.73 57.64
C ILE A 17 34.81 -49.26 57.77
N ARG A 18 34.68 -50.02 56.67
CA ARG A 18 34.62 -51.49 56.73
C ARG A 18 36.00 -52.11 56.88
N GLU A 19 36.99 -51.59 56.15
CA GLU A 19 38.38 -52.04 56.27
C GLU A 19 38.91 -51.86 57.70
N ARG A 20 38.50 -50.78 58.39
CA ARG A 20 38.81 -50.52 59.80
C ARG A 20 38.01 -51.33 60.84
N LEU A 21 37.04 -52.15 60.43
CA LEU A 21 36.17 -52.92 61.32
C LEU A 21 36.31 -54.45 61.17
N GLN A 22 37.33 -54.92 60.44
CA GLN A 22 37.47 -56.34 60.11
C GLN A 22 38.90 -56.89 60.29
N ASP A 23 39.49 -56.70 61.48
CA ASP A 23 40.53 -57.62 61.96
C ASP A 23 40.56 -57.76 63.50
N PRO A 24 40.25 -58.94 64.08
CA PRO A 24 40.20 -59.14 65.52
C PRO A 24 41.25 -60.14 66.05
N ARG A 25 42.56 -59.89 65.83
CA ARG A 25 43.68 -60.51 66.57
C ARG A 25 45.05 -59.85 66.30
N ASP A 26 45.57 -59.13 67.30
CA ASP A 26 46.80 -59.48 68.04
C ASP A 26 47.53 -58.25 68.61
N GLN A 27 48.48 -58.53 69.51
CA GLN A 27 49.27 -57.60 70.34
C GLN A 27 48.47 -56.96 71.50
N HIS A 28 48.91 -57.06 72.77
CA HIS A 28 50.18 -57.56 73.30
C HIS A 28 50.03 -58.78 74.22
N VAL A 29 50.94 -59.74 74.04
CA VAL A 29 51.30 -60.74 75.07
C VAL A 29 52.34 -60.11 75.99
N LEU A 30 52.20 -60.27 77.31
CA LEU A 30 53.24 -59.96 78.28
C LEU A 30 54.17 -61.17 78.45
N PRO A 31 55.49 -61.06 78.17
CA PRO A 31 56.45 -62.05 78.62
C PRO A 31 56.71 -61.85 80.12
N VAL A 32 56.64 -62.93 80.90
CA VAL A 32 57.09 -62.94 82.30
C VAL A 32 58.30 -63.86 82.40
N ARG A 33 59.48 -63.28 82.59
CA ARG A 33 60.65 -63.98 83.13
C ARG A 33 61.68 -63.01 83.74
N GLU A 34 61.92 -63.23 85.03
CA GLU A 34 63.24 -63.43 85.67
C GLU A 34 64.42 -62.50 85.29
N ASP A 35 64.88 -61.78 86.33
CA ASP A 35 66.28 -61.38 86.64
C ASP A 35 66.94 -60.27 85.77
N ASP A 36 67.86 -59.43 86.28
CA ASP A 36 68.62 -59.42 87.55
C ASP A 36 69.12 -57.99 87.91
N ALA A 37 69.80 -57.85 89.06
CA ALA A 37 70.81 -56.84 89.41
C ALA A 37 70.35 -55.39 89.76
N GLN A 38 70.92 -54.70 90.77
CA GLN A 38 71.97 -55.10 91.76
C GLN A 38 72.09 -54.13 92.97
N ARG A 39 72.64 -54.67 94.08
CA ARG A 39 73.55 -54.01 95.08
C ARG A 39 72.98 -52.94 96.06
N GLU A 40 73.48 -52.79 97.30
CA GLU A 40 74.64 -53.39 98.01
C GLU A 40 74.51 -53.37 99.57
N GLU A 41 74.99 -54.43 100.26
CA GLU A 41 75.56 -54.50 101.65
C GLU A 41 74.85 -53.86 102.89
N ARG A 42 75.12 -54.19 104.17
CA ARG A 42 75.89 -55.24 104.92
C ARG A 42 75.26 -55.35 106.33
N GLY A 43 75.48 -56.36 107.19
CA GLY A 43 76.24 -57.62 107.15
C GLY A 43 75.59 -58.63 108.14
N GLU A 44 75.87 -59.93 108.09
CA GLU A 44 77.01 -60.61 108.76
C GLU A 44 76.95 -60.45 110.31
N SER A 45 77.05 -61.49 111.14
CA SER A 45 77.86 -62.71 110.99
C SER A 45 77.27 -64.00 111.62
N GLU A 46 77.86 -65.14 111.29
CA GLU A 46 77.46 -66.51 111.65
C GLU A 46 78.14 -67.05 112.93
N SER A 47 77.69 -68.20 113.44
CA SER A 47 78.53 -69.20 114.14
C SER A 47 77.82 -70.56 114.24
N GLU A 48 78.47 -71.64 113.83
CA GLU A 48 77.99 -73.02 113.96
C GLU A 48 78.64 -73.76 115.17
N GLY A 49 78.21 -75.01 115.40
CA GLY A 49 78.88 -76.00 116.28
C GLY A 49 78.39 -76.05 117.73
N SER A 50 78.45 -77.20 118.44
CA SER A 50 78.84 -78.57 118.02
C SER A 50 78.22 -79.64 118.96
N GLU A 51 78.18 -80.90 118.52
CA GLU A 51 77.60 -82.04 119.25
C GLU A 51 78.58 -82.73 120.24
N ASN A 52 78.07 -83.74 120.99
CA ASN A 52 78.76 -84.78 121.81
C ASN A 52 79.02 -84.48 123.31
N ARG A 53 79.06 -85.46 124.26
CA ARG A 53 78.59 -86.88 124.34
C ARG A 53 78.86 -87.51 125.75
N GLU A 54 78.09 -88.54 126.13
CA GLU A 54 78.30 -89.62 127.17
C GLU A 54 78.54 -89.33 128.68
N SER A 55 77.52 -89.68 129.50
CA SER A 55 77.39 -90.87 130.40
C SER A 55 78.34 -91.19 131.61
N VAL A 56 77.80 -92.04 132.52
CA VAL A 56 78.44 -92.80 133.66
C VAL A 56 78.73 -91.90 134.90
N SER A 57 78.25 -92.09 136.15
CA SER A 57 78.36 -93.18 137.17
C SER A 57 79.83 -93.54 137.54
N GLU A 58 80.25 -94.22 138.63
CA GLU A 58 79.74 -95.04 139.77
C GLU A 58 80.66 -94.71 141.01
N GLU A 59 80.57 -95.15 142.28
CA GLU A 59 79.71 -96.07 143.09
C GLU A 59 79.58 -95.56 144.58
N GLU A 60 80.03 -96.29 145.63
CA GLU A 60 79.94 -95.98 147.09
C GLU A 60 81.29 -96.15 147.85
N THR A 61 81.44 -95.62 149.08
CA THR A 61 81.93 -96.35 150.29
C THR A 61 81.98 -95.47 151.57
N ASP A 62 81.66 -96.07 152.72
CA ASP A 62 81.84 -95.51 154.09
C ASP A 62 83.21 -95.89 154.69
N ASP A 63 83.60 -95.30 155.84
CA ASP A 63 83.87 -96.10 157.05
C ASP A 63 84.06 -95.31 158.37
N GLU A 64 83.55 -95.94 159.44
CA GLU A 64 83.85 -95.88 160.89
C GLU A 64 84.29 -94.58 161.64
N GLU A 65 83.31 -94.10 162.43
CA GLU A 65 83.34 -94.00 163.91
C GLU A 65 83.83 -92.76 164.72
N GLN A 66 83.13 -92.61 165.87
CA GLN A 66 83.51 -91.94 167.13
C GLN A 66 83.79 -90.42 167.12
N ARG A 67 82.72 -89.63 167.31
CA ARG A 67 82.27 -89.26 168.68
C ARG A 67 80.84 -88.69 168.70
N GLU A 68 80.29 -88.61 169.92
CA GLU A 68 78.85 -88.59 170.17
C GLU A 68 78.19 -87.19 170.13
N GLU A 69 76.86 -87.22 170.10
CA GLU A 69 75.93 -86.22 170.67
C GLU A 69 75.88 -84.82 170.02
N ASN A 70 75.12 -84.69 168.91
CA ASN A 70 74.29 -83.52 168.60
C ASN A 70 73.32 -83.80 167.42
N VAL A 71 72.07 -84.18 167.72
CA VAL A 71 71.09 -84.66 166.69
C VAL A 71 69.79 -83.80 166.64
N GLY A 72 69.61 -82.84 167.54
CA GLY A 72 68.36 -82.06 167.64
C GLY A 72 68.14 -81.01 166.53
N GLU A 73 69.20 -80.33 166.08
CA GLU A 73 69.03 -79.06 165.34
C GLU A 73 69.01 -79.23 163.80
N ARG A 74 69.65 -80.28 163.26
CA ARG A 74 69.86 -80.47 161.81
C ARG A 74 68.63 -80.83 160.97
N GLN A 75 67.49 -81.21 161.58
CA GLN A 75 66.26 -81.46 160.82
C GLN A 75 65.49 -80.18 160.45
N GLY A 76 65.56 -79.12 161.26
CA GLY A 76 64.81 -77.88 161.01
C GLY A 76 65.30 -77.09 159.80
N GLU A 77 66.62 -77.09 159.56
CA GLU A 77 67.23 -76.33 158.46
C GLU A 77 66.82 -76.87 157.07
N MET A 78 66.80 -78.20 156.93
CA MET A 78 66.40 -78.90 155.69
C MET A 78 64.94 -78.60 155.30
N GLU A 79 64.03 -78.50 156.28
CA GLU A 79 62.62 -78.22 156.00
C GLU A 79 62.38 -76.74 155.65
N ASN A 80 63.15 -75.81 156.23
CA ASN A 80 63.17 -74.41 155.80
C ASN A 80 63.65 -74.26 154.34
N GLN A 81 64.79 -74.85 153.98
CA GLN A 81 65.32 -74.79 152.59
C GLN A 81 64.31 -75.31 151.56
N LYS A 82 63.57 -76.37 151.90
CA LYS A 82 62.48 -76.91 151.07
C LYS A 82 61.32 -75.92 150.90
N GLN A 83 60.96 -75.15 151.93
CA GLN A 83 59.95 -74.10 151.82
C GLN A 83 60.44 -72.90 151.00
N GLU A 84 61.70 -72.48 151.15
CA GLU A 84 62.30 -71.41 150.35
C GLU A 84 62.35 -71.76 148.86
N LEU A 85 62.79 -72.97 148.51
CA LEU A 85 62.78 -73.46 147.13
C LEU A 85 61.35 -73.52 146.54
N LEU A 86 60.36 -73.96 147.31
CA LEU A 86 58.95 -73.92 146.89
C LEU A 86 58.42 -72.48 146.74
N GLY A 87 58.92 -71.52 147.53
CA GLY A 87 58.67 -70.09 147.36
C GLY A 87 59.26 -69.56 146.05
N LEU A 88 60.52 -69.86 145.77
CA LEU A 88 61.21 -69.48 144.54
C LEU A 88 60.55 -70.08 143.29
N VAL A 89 60.16 -71.35 143.30
CA VAL A 89 59.44 -71.98 142.18
C VAL A 89 58.08 -71.34 141.93
N LYS A 90 57.33 -70.97 142.99
CA LYS A 90 56.07 -70.21 142.86
C LYS A 90 56.32 -68.82 142.27
N TYR A 91 57.35 -68.11 142.75
CA TYR A 91 57.73 -66.80 142.24
C TYR A 91 58.10 -66.85 140.76
N TRP A 92 59.02 -67.75 140.36
CA TRP A 92 59.42 -67.90 138.96
C TRP A 92 58.27 -68.30 138.06
N LYS A 93 57.38 -69.20 138.48
CA LYS A 93 56.15 -69.53 137.73
C LYS A 93 55.25 -68.31 137.54
N GLN A 94 55.13 -67.44 138.55
CA GLN A 94 54.33 -66.21 138.48
C GLN A 94 55.01 -65.13 137.61
N VAL A 95 56.34 -65.05 137.58
CA VAL A 95 57.11 -64.20 136.66
C VAL A 95 56.94 -64.67 135.22
N VAL A 96 57.10 -65.97 134.94
CA VAL A 96 56.92 -66.54 133.58
C VAL A 96 55.50 -66.32 133.08
N LEU A 97 54.47 -66.51 133.91
CA LEU A 97 53.08 -66.21 133.53
C LEU A 97 52.90 -64.73 133.17
N LYS A 98 53.44 -63.79 133.95
CA LYS A 98 53.40 -62.35 133.62
C LYS A 98 54.15 -62.01 132.33
N ILE A 99 55.26 -62.68 132.03
CA ILE A 99 56.00 -62.49 130.77
C ILE A 99 55.17 -62.98 129.57
N VAL A 100 54.50 -64.13 129.69
CA VAL A 100 53.61 -64.67 128.64
C VAL A 100 52.38 -63.78 128.45
N GLU A 101 51.75 -63.32 129.53
CA GLU A 101 50.62 -62.37 129.48
C GLU A 101 51.04 -61.05 128.82
N HIS A 102 52.20 -60.49 129.19
CA HIS A 102 52.72 -59.26 128.59
C HIS A 102 53.05 -59.45 127.10
N LYS A 103 53.63 -60.59 126.71
CA LYS A 103 53.91 -60.92 125.30
C LYS A 103 52.62 -61.00 124.48
N HIS A 104 51.62 -61.76 124.94
CA HIS A 104 50.30 -61.82 124.26
C HIS A 104 49.56 -60.47 124.25
N GLN A 105 49.75 -59.61 125.25
CA GLN A 105 49.20 -58.25 125.23
C GLN A 105 49.92 -57.35 124.23
N SER A 106 51.23 -57.50 124.01
CA SER A 106 51.93 -56.79 122.92
C SER A 106 51.46 -57.32 121.56
N GLU A 107 51.49 -58.63 121.35
CA GLU A 107 51.08 -59.27 120.09
C GLU A 107 49.67 -58.86 119.65
N ARG A 108 48.72 -58.73 120.60
CA ARG A 108 47.38 -58.18 120.31
C ARG A 108 47.42 -56.69 119.93
N LYS A 109 48.10 -55.84 120.70
CA LYS A 109 48.22 -54.40 120.39
C LYS A 109 48.90 -54.15 119.05
N ASP A 110 49.88 -54.97 118.70
CA ASP A 110 50.62 -54.86 117.45
C ASP A 110 49.80 -55.42 116.26
N GLN A 111 48.98 -56.46 116.47
CA GLN A 111 47.96 -56.87 115.49
C GLN A 111 46.86 -55.80 115.32
N GLU A 112 46.37 -55.18 116.38
CA GLU A 112 45.40 -54.08 116.34
C GLU A 112 45.95 -52.87 115.58
N ARG A 113 47.21 -52.49 115.84
CA ARG A 113 47.95 -51.46 115.08
C ARG A 113 48.05 -51.81 113.60
N LEU A 114 48.46 -53.04 113.27
CA LEU A 114 48.57 -53.49 111.88
C LEU A 114 47.21 -53.54 111.17
N GLN A 115 46.11 -53.89 111.86
CA GLN A 115 44.76 -53.80 111.31
C GLN A 115 44.33 -52.34 111.10
N GLY A 116 44.64 -51.43 112.04
CA GLY A 116 44.40 -50.00 111.90
C GLY A 116 45.13 -49.42 110.68
N MET A 117 46.43 -49.69 110.55
CA MET A 117 47.22 -49.27 109.39
C MET A 117 46.67 -49.83 108.07
N ARG A 118 46.31 -51.12 108.02
CA ARG A 118 45.69 -51.74 106.84
C ARG A 118 44.39 -51.05 106.43
N LYS A 119 43.52 -50.68 107.39
CA LYS A 119 42.32 -49.89 107.11
C LYS A 119 42.65 -48.53 106.51
N THR A 120 43.56 -47.76 107.13
CA THR A 120 43.94 -46.44 106.60
C THR A 120 44.59 -46.50 105.21
N VAL A 121 45.31 -47.58 104.88
CA VAL A 121 45.86 -47.80 103.53
C VAL A 121 44.75 -48.16 102.53
N GLN A 122 43.78 -48.99 102.90
CA GLN A 122 42.63 -49.31 102.06
C GLN A 122 41.73 -48.08 101.83
N GLU A 123 41.50 -47.27 102.86
CA GLU A 123 40.77 -46.00 102.79
C GLU A 123 41.49 -45.01 101.86
N ALA A 124 42.81 -44.85 102.00
CA ALA A 124 43.61 -44.01 101.09
C ALA A 124 43.58 -44.50 99.63
N GLN A 125 43.66 -45.82 99.41
CA GLN A 125 43.58 -46.42 98.06
C GLN A 125 42.18 -46.23 97.44
N MET A 126 41.09 -46.36 98.21
CA MET A 126 39.75 -46.07 97.72
C MET A 126 39.55 -44.58 97.45
N GLU A 127 40.08 -43.69 98.30
CA GLU A 127 40.08 -42.25 98.03
C GLU A 127 40.85 -41.91 96.74
N GLU A 128 41.98 -42.53 96.48
CA GLU A 128 42.77 -42.30 95.27
C GLU A 128 42.05 -42.81 94.01
N ALA A 129 41.44 -44.00 94.08
CA ALA A 129 40.58 -44.52 93.01
C ALA A 129 39.40 -43.57 92.71
N LEU A 130 38.68 -43.11 93.74
CA LEU A 130 37.58 -42.14 93.59
C LEU A 130 38.06 -40.81 93.01
N LYS A 131 39.26 -40.33 93.38
CA LYS A 131 39.87 -39.12 92.78
C LYS A 131 40.16 -39.32 91.29
N GLN A 132 40.65 -40.50 90.88
CA GLN A 132 40.86 -40.83 89.46
C GLN A 132 39.54 -40.92 88.67
N GLU A 133 38.50 -41.55 89.22
CA GLU A 133 37.17 -41.63 88.60
C GLU A 133 36.54 -40.23 88.44
N LEU A 134 36.59 -39.40 89.48
CA LEU A 134 36.10 -38.01 89.43
C LEU A 134 36.88 -37.17 88.41
N LEU A 135 38.20 -37.34 88.31
CA LEU A 135 39.01 -36.70 87.27
C LEU A 135 38.63 -37.18 85.85
N GLY A 136 38.28 -38.46 85.71
CA GLY A 136 37.75 -39.03 84.46
C GLY A 136 36.41 -38.39 84.07
N LEU A 137 35.47 -38.31 85.00
CA LEU A 137 34.16 -37.67 84.80
C LEU A 137 34.29 -36.17 84.49
N VAL A 138 35.17 -35.44 85.17
CA VAL A 138 35.43 -34.02 84.89
C VAL A 138 36.02 -33.81 83.49
N LYS A 139 36.95 -34.69 83.05
CA LYS A 139 37.47 -34.67 81.67
C LYS A 139 36.36 -34.94 80.64
N TYR A 140 35.51 -35.94 80.89
CA TYR A 140 34.37 -36.28 80.03
C TYR A 140 33.38 -35.10 79.90
N TRP A 141 32.91 -34.55 81.02
CA TRP A 141 31.96 -33.42 81.00
C TRP A 141 32.56 -32.16 80.39
N LYS A 142 33.86 -31.90 80.57
CA LYS A 142 34.57 -30.82 79.87
C LYS A 142 34.56 -31.03 78.34
N GLN A 143 34.78 -32.26 77.87
CA GLN A 143 34.72 -32.56 76.43
C GLN A 143 33.29 -32.44 75.89
N VAL A 144 32.28 -32.91 76.63
CA VAL A 144 30.86 -32.74 76.25
C VAL A 144 30.49 -31.25 76.15
N ALA A 145 30.93 -30.41 77.10
CA ALA A 145 30.70 -28.97 77.05
C ALA A 145 31.39 -28.31 75.85
N LEU A 146 32.63 -28.68 75.54
CA LEU A 146 33.35 -28.20 74.35
C LEU A 146 32.62 -28.59 73.05
N ASN A 147 32.23 -29.86 72.91
CA ASN A 147 31.50 -30.35 71.73
C ASN A 147 30.15 -29.63 71.53
N ILE A 148 29.43 -29.33 72.62
CA ILE A 148 28.16 -28.58 72.58
C ILE A 148 28.40 -27.13 72.13
N MET A 149 29.45 -26.45 72.63
CA MET A 149 29.79 -25.10 72.21
C MET A 149 30.23 -25.05 70.74
N GLU A 150 31.04 -26.02 70.29
CA GLU A 150 31.43 -26.09 68.88
C GLU A 150 30.22 -26.34 67.97
N HIS A 151 29.34 -27.29 68.30
CA HIS A 151 28.13 -27.54 67.52
C HIS A 151 27.20 -26.32 67.46
N LYS A 152 27.07 -25.56 68.56
CA LYS A 152 26.35 -24.27 68.56
C LYS A 152 26.97 -23.28 67.58
N HIS A 153 28.27 -23.01 67.69
CA HIS A 153 28.96 -22.09 66.79
C HIS A 153 28.94 -22.54 65.31
N GLN A 154 28.99 -23.85 65.04
CA GLN A 154 28.80 -24.38 63.68
C GLN A 154 27.37 -24.18 63.16
N SER A 155 26.34 -24.27 64.02
CA SER A 155 24.95 -23.95 63.63
C SER A 155 24.78 -22.45 63.40
N GLU A 156 25.25 -21.61 64.33
CA GLU A 156 25.20 -20.14 64.24
C GLU A 156 25.81 -19.62 62.94
N ARG A 157 26.97 -20.18 62.52
CA ARG A 157 27.58 -19.85 61.22
C ARG A 157 26.70 -20.27 60.04
N LYS A 158 26.19 -21.50 60.01
CA LYS A 158 25.30 -22.00 58.94
C LYS A 158 24.00 -21.19 58.85
N ASP A 159 23.47 -20.72 59.98
CA ASP A 159 22.26 -19.90 60.02
C ASP A 159 22.54 -18.43 59.65
N GLN A 160 23.72 -17.88 59.97
CA GLN A 160 24.17 -16.60 59.42
C GLN A 160 24.40 -16.66 57.90
N GLU A 161 25.00 -17.74 57.38
CA GLU A 161 25.18 -17.99 55.95
C GLU A 161 23.83 -18.07 55.22
N ARG A 162 22.86 -18.82 55.78
CA ARG A 162 21.47 -18.89 55.28
C ARG A 162 20.81 -17.52 55.25
N LEU A 163 20.90 -16.76 56.35
CA LEU A 163 20.32 -15.40 56.43
C LEU A 163 20.99 -14.43 55.44
N HIS A 164 22.29 -14.54 55.22
CA HIS A 164 23.01 -13.73 54.22
C HIS A 164 22.62 -14.11 52.78
N ALA A 165 22.46 -15.41 52.49
CA ALA A 165 21.96 -15.88 51.20
C ALA A 165 20.52 -15.40 50.93
N MET A 166 19.62 -15.50 51.93
CA MET A 166 18.26 -14.97 51.83
C MET A 166 18.21 -13.45 51.65
N ARG A 167 19.09 -12.70 52.34
CA ARG A 167 19.21 -11.24 52.12
C ARG A 167 19.66 -10.91 50.70
N LYS A 168 20.57 -11.69 50.10
CA LYS A 168 20.98 -11.52 48.70
C LYS A 168 19.84 -11.79 47.74
N THR A 169 19.12 -12.92 47.86
CA THR A 169 18.01 -13.23 46.94
C THR A 169 16.85 -12.24 47.06
N VAL A 170 16.58 -11.69 48.25
CA VAL A 170 15.61 -10.60 48.43
C VAL A 170 16.09 -9.29 47.80
N GLN A 171 17.37 -8.93 47.92
CA GLN A 171 17.93 -7.75 47.24
C GLN A 171 17.98 -7.90 45.72
N GLU A 172 18.23 -9.10 45.21
CA GLU A 172 18.20 -9.41 43.78
C GLU A 172 16.77 -9.33 43.24
N ALA A 173 15.79 -9.95 43.91
CA ALA A 173 14.37 -9.81 43.58
C ALA A 173 13.88 -8.36 43.60
N GLN A 174 14.31 -7.54 44.58
CA GLN A 174 13.94 -6.12 44.62
C GLN A 174 14.56 -5.33 43.45
N ARG A 175 15.79 -5.64 43.03
CA ARG A 175 16.40 -5.00 41.85
C ARG A 175 15.67 -5.40 40.56
N GLU A 176 15.31 -6.67 40.42
CA GLU A 176 14.50 -7.14 39.29
C GLU A 176 13.12 -6.49 39.28
N GLU A 177 12.47 -6.33 40.43
CA GLU A 177 11.20 -5.61 40.54
C GLU A 177 11.34 -4.15 40.12
N ASN A 178 12.35 -3.43 40.63
CA ASN A 178 12.57 -2.02 40.29
C ASN A 178 12.76 -1.84 38.77
N VAL A 179 13.58 -2.68 38.13
CA VAL A 179 13.79 -2.65 36.67
C VAL A 179 12.51 -3.01 35.90
N LEU A 180 11.63 -3.83 36.46
CA LEU A 180 10.31 -4.11 35.88
C LEU A 180 9.30 -2.97 36.12
N GLN A 181 9.44 -2.18 37.19
CA GLN A 181 8.64 -0.98 37.42
C GLN A 181 9.08 0.16 36.48
N GLU A 182 10.39 0.38 36.32
CA GLU A 182 10.97 1.33 35.35
C GLU A 182 10.48 1.03 33.93
N LYS A 183 10.62 -0.21 33.46
CA LYS A 183 10.15 -0.62 32.13
C LYS A 183 8.64 -0.52 31.93
N ARG A 184 7.85 -0.65 33.00
CA ARG A 184 6.39 -0.40 32.94
C ARG A 184 6.11 1.09 32.76
N ALA A 185 6.85 1.97 33.45
CA ALA A 185 6.72 3.42 33.31
C ALA A 185 7.17 3.89 31.91
N GLU A 186 8.26 3.34 31.37
CA GLU A 186 8.71 3.57 29.98
C GLU A 186 7.62 3.17 28.97
N MET A 187 7.13 1.93 29.03
CA MET A 187 6.06 1.44 28.15
C MET A 187 4.75 2.22 28.29
N GLU A 188 4.42 2.71 29.49
CA GLU A 188 3.22 3.55 29.71
C GLU A 188 3.41 4.96 29.15
N TYR A 189 4.62 5.52 29.22
CA TYR A 189 4.97 6.80 28.59
C TYR A 189 4.92 6.69 27.06
N GLU A 190 5.58 5.70 26.46
CA GLU A 190 5.52 5.44 25.01
C GLU A 190 4.07 5.28 24.53
N LYS A 191 3.25 4.51 25.26
CA LYS A 191 1.83 4.35 24.96
C LYS A 191 1.06 5.66 25.02
N LYS A 192 1.33 6.54 25.99
CA LYS A 192 0.71 7.87 26.09
C LYS A 192 1.15 8.77 24.93
N GLN A 193 2.42 8.75 24.56
CA GLN A 193 2.92 9.49 23.40
C GLN A 193 2.26 9.02 22.10
N ALA A 194 2.22 7.71 21.85
CA ALA A 194 1.58 7.14 20.66
C ALA A 194 0.07 7.47 20.58
N LEU A 195 -0.64 7.51 21.71
CA LEU A 195 -2.04 7.97 21.75
C LEU A 195 -2.16 9.45 21.38
N VAL A 196 -1.29 10.33 21.88
CA VAL A 196 -1.28 11.76 21.53
C VAL A 196 -0.95 11.98 20.06
N GLU A 197 -0.02 11.20 19.48
CA GLU A 197 0.30 11.25 18.04
C GLU A 197 -0.90 10.81 17.18
N VAL A 198 -1.60 9.73 17.57
CA VAL A 198 -2.84 9.27 16.90
C VAL A 198 -3.97 10.31 17.02
N GLU A 199 -4.15 10.94 18.17
CA GLU A 199 -5.12 12.03 18.35
C GLU A 199 -4.81 13.25 17.48
N GLN A 200 -3.53 13.64 17.36
CA GLN A 200 -3.10 14.72 16.48
C GLN A 200 -3.36 14.40 15.01
N VAL A 201 -3.00 13.20 14.53
CA VAL A 201 -3.28 12.76 13.15
C VAL A 201 -4.77 12.68 12.89
N SER A 202 -5.55 12.12 13.82
CA SER A 202 -7.02 12.08 13.72
C SER A 202 -7.63 13.48 13.59
N ARG A 203 -7.18 14.43 14.42
CA ARG A 203 -7.65 15.82 14.39
C ARG A 203 -7.27 16.55 13.10
N GLN A 204 -6.08 16.28 12.54
CA GLN A 204 -5.67 16.81 11.22
C GLN A 204 -6.53 16.22 10.09
N LEU A 205 -6.83 14.93 10.13
CA LEU A 205 -7.72 14.26 9.17
C LEU A 205 -9.14 14.82 9.26
N GLU A 206 -9.69 15.01 10.47
CA GLU A 206 -11.00 15.66 10.67
C GLU A 206 -11.07 17.05 10.04
N LEU A 207 -10.06 17.89 10.25
CA LEU A 207 -10.00 19.24 9.67
C LEU A 207 -9.92 19.16 8.14
N SER A 208 -9.03 18.33 7.60
CA SER A 208 -8.89 18.11 6.15
C SER A 208 -10.18 17.59 5.51
N LEU A 209 -10.94 16.73 6.21
CA LEU A 209 -12.24 16.24 5.76
C LEU A 209 -13.32 17.33 5.81
N LYS A 210 -13.37 18.15 6.86
CA LYS A 210 -14.30 19.29 6.97
C LYS A 210 -14.07 20.31 5.83
N ASP A 211 -12.82 20.63 5.50
CA ASP A 211 -12.48 21.51 4.39
C ASP A 211 -12.83 20.90 3.01
N LYS A 212 -12.57 19.59 2.82
CA LYS A 212 -12.96 18.87 1.60
C LYS A 212 -14.47 18.84 1.42
N ILE A 213 -15.24 18.56 2.49
CA ILE A 213 -16.70 18.56 2.48
C ILE A 213 -17.22 19.97 2.11
N LYS A 214 -16.69 21.01 2.76
CA LYS A 214 -17.04 22.41 2.43
C LYS A 214 -16.82 22.73 0.95
N MET A 215 -15.64 22.42 0.40
CA MET A 215 -15.36 22.63 -1.04
C MET A 215 -16.27 21.81 -1.97
N LEU A 216 -16.74 20.64 -1.55
CA LEU A 216 -17.69 19.84 -2.34
C LEU A 216 -19.09 20.47 -2.31
N CYS A 217 -19.57 20.93 -1.16
CA CYS A 217 -20.84 21.66 -1.04
C CYS A 217 -20.83 22.97 -1.84
N GLU A 218 -19.74 23.73 -1.82
CA GLU A 218 -19.58 24.95 -2.62
C GLU A 218 -19.64 24.65 -4.13
N LYS A 219 -18.99 23.57 -4.59
CA LYS A 219 -19.08 23.11 -5.98
C LYS A 219 -20.47 22.60 -6.36
N GLU A 220 -21.16 21.91 -5.46
CA GLU A 220 -22.54 21.47 -5.70
C GLU A 220 -23.50 22.66 -5.83
N GLN A 221 -23.36 23.69 -4.98
CA GLN A 221 -24.11 24.94 -5.11
C GLN A 221 -23.83 25.65 -6.44
N GLN A 222 -22.56 25.72 -6.88
CA GLN A 222 -22.22 26.26 -8.21
C GLN A 222 -22.88 25.46 -9.35
N ILE A 223 -22.87 24.13 -9.28
CA ILE A 223 -23.53 23.26 -10.27
C ILE A 223 -25.06 23.47 -10.26
N ILE A 224 -25.68 23.70 -9.11
CA ILE A 224 -27.10 24.01 -9.00
C ILE A 224 -27.42 25.36 -9.66
N MET A 225 -26.65 26.41 -9.37
CA MET A 225 -26.82 27.73 -10.01
C MET A 225 -26.68 27.64 -11.54
N GLN A 226 -25.62 27.00 -12.04
CA GLN A 226 -25.42 26.78 -13.48
C GLN A 226 -26.59 25.99 -14.12
N ARG A 227 -27.14 24.99 -13.43
CA ARG A 227 -28.34 24.25 -13.89
C ARG A 227 -29.56 25.17 -13.97
N GLU A 228 -29.71 26.18 -13.12
CA GLU A 228 -30.78 27.17 -13.24
C GLU A 228 -30.56 28.17 -14.37
N GLU A 229 -29.32 28.64 -14.57
CA GLU A 229 -28.96 29.51 -15.70
C GLU A 229 -29.26 28.80 -17.02
N ILE A 230 -28.83 27.55 -17.17
CA ILE A 230 -29.14 26.71 -18.34
C ILE A 230 -30.66 26.48 -18.50
N LYS A 231 -31.45 26.41 -17.42
CA LYS A 231 -32.93 26.38 -17.52
C LYS A 231 -33.48 27.72 -18.03
N LYS A 232 -32.99 28.85 -17.53
CA LYS A 232 -33.39 30.22 -17.93
C LYS A 232 -33.04 30.46 -19.41
N GLU A 233 -31.84 30.09 -19.86
CA GLU A 233 -31.43 30.15 -21.27
C GLU A 233 -32.27 29.25 -22.18
N LYS A 234 -32.51 27.98 -21.79
CA LYS A 234 -33.40 27.08 -22.55
C LYS A 234 -34.83 27.61 -22.66
N SER A 235 -35.28 28.45 -21.72
CA SER A 235 -36.56 29.16 -21.83
C SER A 235 -36.49 30.31 -22.84
N LYS A 236 -35.44 31.14 -22.81
CA LYS A 236 -35.20 32.21 -23.81
C LYS A 236 -35.17 31.64 -25.24
N ILE A 237 -34.33 30.63 -25.47
CA ILE A 237 -34.15 29.98 -26.78
C ILE A 237 -35.44 29.36 -27.32
N ARG A 238 -36.35 28.90 -26.44
CA ARG A 238 -37.70 28.44 -26.86
C ARG A 238 -38.55 29.60 -27.38
N LYS A 239 -38.65 30.69 -26.60
CA LYS A 239 -39.40 31.90 -26.98
C LYS A 239 -38.87 32.53 -28.26
N GLU A 240 -37.55 32.61 -28.43
CA GLU A 240 -36.89 33.08 -29.66
C GLU A 240 -37.25 32.19 -30.86
N LYS A 241 -37.22 30.86 -30.71
CA LYS A 241 -37.64 29.91 -31.76
C LYS A 241 -39.15 29.88 -32.03
N GLU A 242 -39.98 30.42 -31.15
CA GLU A 242 -41.41 30.62 -31.36
C GLU A 242 -41.67 31.95 -32.08
N ALA A 243 -40.98 33.03 -31.67
CA ALA A 243 -41.00 34.31 -32.37
C ALA A 243 -40.53 34.19 -33.83
N ILE A 244 -39.40 33.52 -34.07
CA ILE A 244 -38.86 33.27 -35.44
C ILE A 244 -39.83 32.42 -36.29
N ARG A 245 -40.62 31.51 -35.68
CA ARG A 245 -41.64 30.75 -36.42
C ARG A 245 -42.83 31.63 -36.79
N HIS A 246 -43.39 32.39 -35.86
CA HIS A 246 -44.46 33.34 -36.15
C HIS A 246 -44.06 34.46 -37.11
N GLU A 247 -42.79 34.86 -37.13
CA GLU A 247 -42.25 35.80 -38.12
C GLU A 247 -42.15 35.18 -39.52
N ARG A 248 -41.71 33.92 -39.64
CA ARG A 248 -41.75 33.18 -40.92
C ARG A 248 -43.16 32.97 -41.42
N GLU A 249 -44.07 32.51 -40.58
CA GLU A 249 -45.50 32.34 -40.89
C GLU A 249 -46.11 33.65 -41.43
N LYS A 250 -45.82 34.79 -40.79
CA LYS A 250 -46.25 36.12 -41.28
C LYS A 250 -45.64 36.47 -42.64
N ASN A 251 -44.34 36.21 -42.82
CA ASN A 251 -43.64 36.52 -44.07
C ASN A 251 -44.12 35.64 -45.23
N GLU A 252 -44.42 34.36 -45.00
CA GLU A 252 -45.03 33.43 -45.97
C GLU A 252 -46.46 33.87 -46.36
N ILE A 253 -47.26 34.34 -45.39
CA ILE A 253 -48.59 34.94 -45.66
C ILE A 253 -48.45 36.23 -46.48
N ILE A 254 -47.52 37.13 -46.13
CA ILE A 254 -47.28 38.39 -46.87
C ILE A 254 -46.76 38.10 -48.28
N GLN A 255 -45.86 37.12 -48.45
CA GLN A 255 -45.32 36.72 -49.74
C GLN A 255 -46.42 36.12 -50.63
N SER A 256 -47.18 35.14 -50.13
CA SER A 256 -48.28 34.54 -50.90
C SER A 256 -49.41 35.53 -51.24
N PHE A 257 -49.60 36.59 -50.44
CA PHE A 257 -50.48 37.70 -50.81
C PHE A 257 -49.88 38.57 -51.93
N ARG A 258 -48.58 38.88 -51.89
CA ARG A 258 -47.88 39.63 -52.95
C ARG A 258 -47.87 38.87 -54.27
N GLU A 259 -47.62 37.56 -54.24
CA GLU A 259 -47.70 36.66 -55.40
C GLU A 259 -49.10 36.70 -56.00
N LYS A 260 -50.15 36.50 -55.19
CA LYS A 260 -51.56 36.61 -55.62
C LYS A 260 -52.00 38.01 -56.05
N MET A 261 -51.25 39.07 -55.75
CA MET A 261 -51.47 40.40 -56.33
C MET A 261 -50.79 40.48 -57.71
N ALA A 262 -49.52 40.12 -57.80
CA ALA A 262 -48.76 40.11 -59.05
C ALA A 262 -49.39 39.21 -60.13
N GLU A 263 -49.94 38.05 -59.76
CA GLU A 263 -50.72 37.18 -60.66
C GLU A 263 -51.93 37.91 -61.27
N ARG A 264 -52.70 38.66 -60.45
CA ARG A 264 -53.87 39.43 -60.91
C ARG A 264 -53.47 40.65 -61.72
N ASP A 265 -52.39 41.34 -61.36
CA ASP A 265 -51.87 42.47 -62.11
C ASP A 265 -51.35 42.01 -63.49
N LEU A 266 -50.68 40.85 -63.56
CA LEU A 266 -50.27 40.22 -64.83
C LEU A 266 -51.47 39.74 -65.65
N GLU A 267 -52.51 39.17 -65.03
CA GLU A 267 -53.75 38.78 -65.73
C GLU A 267 -54.49 40.00 -66.30
N PHE A 268 -54.55 41.11 -65.55
CA PHE A 268 -55.12 42.37 -66.00
C PHE A 268 -54.31 42.98 -67.16
N LEU A 269 -52.97 42.97 -67.09
CA LEU A 269 -52.11 43.44 -68.17
C LEU A 269 -52.26 42.58 -69.43
N LYS A 270 -52.37 41.25 -69.31
CA LYS A 270 -52.65 40.35 -70.44
C LYS A 270 -53.99 40.67 -71.11
N ARG A 271 -55.09 40.73 -70.35
CA ARG A 271 -56.42 41.10 -70.88
C ARG A 271 -56.43 42.47 -71.54
N ARG A 272 -55.63 43.43 -71.04
CA ARG A 272 -55.48 44.75 -71.64
C ARG A 272 -54.69 44.72 -72.95
N LEU A 273 -53.63 43.92 -73.03
CA LEU A 273 -52.87 43.69 -74.26
C LEU A 273 -53.71 42.97 -75.32
N GLU A 274 -54.39 41.87 -74.96
CA GLU A 274 -55.33 41.15 -75.84
C GLU A 274 -56.39 42.09 -76.45
N LYS A 275 -56.92 43.03 -75.64
CA LYS A 275 -57.86 44.05 -76.11
C LYS A 275 -57.22 45.06 -77.07
N TRP A 276 -56.00 45.50 -76.81
CA TRP A 276 -55.26 46.43 -77.68
C TRP A 276 -54.84 45.77 -78.99
N GLU A 277 -54.43 44.51 -78.96
CA GLU A 277 -54.13 43.70 -80.15
C GLU A 277 -55.40 43.49 -81.00
N GLY A 278 -56.54 43.18 -80.37
CA GLY A 278 -57.84 43.11 -81.05
C GLY A 278 -58.27 44.43 -81.69
N GLU A 279 -58.16 45.56 -80.98
CA GLU A 279 -58.46 46.90 -81.49
C GLU A 279 -57.54 47.29 -82.66
N MET A 280 -56.25 46.91 -82.62
CA MET A 280 -55.29 47.13 -83.70
C MET A 280 -55.58 46.25 -84.92
N ILE A 281 -55.93 44.97 -84.72
CA ILE A 281 -56.34 44.05 -85.81
C ILE A 281 -57.60 44.58 -86.49
N GLU A 282 -58.59 45.03 -85.72
CA GLU A 282 -59.80 45.67 -86.25
C GLU A 282 -59.50 46.94 -87.06
N ALA A 283 -58.54 47.77 -86.62
CA ALA A 283 -58.12 48.97 -87.34
C ALA A 283 -57.45 48.60 -88.69
N LEU A 284 -56.49 47.68 -88.66
CA LEU A 284 -55.82 47.17 -89.86
C LEU A 284 -56.80 46.50 -90.83
N GLU A 285 -57.78 45.74 -90.35
CA GLU A 285 -58.84 45.18 -91.20
C GLU A 285 -59.67 46.27 -91.91
N LYS A 286 -59.95 47.39 -91.23
CA LYS A 286 -60.69 48.52 -91.83
C LYS A 286 -59.83 49.22 -92.89
N GLU A 287 -58.53 49.42 -92.65
CA GLU A 287 -57.58 49.93 -93.65
C GLU A 287 -57.45 49.01 -94.87
N TRP A 288 -57.30 47.69 -94.66
CA TRP A 288 -57.26 46.70 -95.76
C TRP A 288 -58.55 46.70 -96.60
N LYS A 289 -59.72 46.83 -95.97
CA LYS A 289 -61.01 46.96 -96.67
C LYS A 289 -61.08 48.25 -97.47
N ASN A 290 -60.60 49.37 -96.94
CA ASN A 290 -60.51 50.64 -97.67
C ASN A 290 -59.56 50.54 -98.88
N ILE A 291 -58.36 49.99 -98.70
CA ILE A 291 -57.39 49.77 -99.79
C ILE A 291 -57.97 48.87 -100.89
N ALA A 292 -58.78 47.86 -100.54
CA ALA A 292 -59.47 47.01 -101.51
C ALA A 292 -60.54 47.78 -102.32
N ILE A 293 -61.25 48.73 -101.69
CA ILE A 293 -62.22 49.62 -102.36
C ILE A 293 -61.49 50.60 -103.28
N GLU A 294 -60.39 51.20 -102.83
CA GLU A 294 -59.58 52.12 -103.65
C GLU A 294 -58.99 51.42 -104.88
N ARG A 295 -58.53 50.17 -104.76
CA ARG A 295 -58.04 49.37 -105.89
C ARG A 295 -59.12 49.18 -106.96
N LYS A 296 -60.35 48.81 -106.57
CA LYS A 296 -61.49 48.71 -107.50
C LYS A 296 -61.79 50.04 -108.18
N LEU A 297 -61.83 51.14 -107.42
CA LEU A 297 -62.01 52.50 -107.97
C LEU A 297 -60.89 52.91 -108.95
N VAL A 298 -59.67 52.38 -108.81
CA VAL A 298 -58.57 52.57 -109.77
C VAL A 298 -58.73 51.69 -111.01
N GLU A 299 -59.24 50.47 -110.86
CA GLU A 299 -59.54 49.55 -111.97
C GLU A 299 -60.70 50.06 -112.83
N GLU A 300 -61.83 50.45 -112.23
CA GLU A 300 -62.96 51.10 -112.91
C GLU A 300 -62.52 52.35 -113.70
N LYS A 301 -61.64 53.19 -113.11
CA LYS A 301 -61.07 54.36 -113.80
C LYS A 301 -60.16 53.97 -114.97
N ARG A 302 -59.42 52.85 -114.89
CA ARG A 302 -58.61 52.33 -116.01
C ARG A 302 -59.50 51.82 -117.14
N GLU A 303 -60.54 51.04 -116.84
CA GLU A 303 -61.50 50.55 -117.82
C GLU A 303 -62.22 51.71 -118.53
N ALA A 304 -62.68 52.72 -117.79
CA ALA A 304 -63.31 53.91 -118.36
C ALA A 304 -62.37 54.70 -119.29
N ILE A 305 -61.07 54.77 -118.98
CA ILE A 305 -60.05 55.39 -119.85
C ILE A 305 -59.81 54.54 -121.10
N GLU A 306 -59.77 53.21 -121.00
CA GLU A 306 -59.59 52.35 -122.17
C GLU A 306 -60.82 52.36 -123.08
N LEU A 307 -62.02 52.37 -122.50
CA LEU A 307 -63.28 52.46 -123.25
C LEU A 307 -63.39 53.80 -124.00
N LYS A 308 -62.94 54.92 -123.40
CA LYS A 308 -62.78 56.19 -124.11
C LYS A 308 -61.82 56.08 -125.30
N LYS A 309 -60.62 55.52 -125.12
CA LYS A 309 -59.66 55.29 -126.23
C LYS A 309 -60.27 54.45 -127.36
N ARG A 310 -61.00 53.39 -127.03
CA ARG A 310 -61.71 52.53 -128.01
C ARG A 310 -62.83 53.27 -128.76
N MET A 311 -63.41 54.32 -128.17
CA MET A 311 -64.39 55.19 -128.84
C MET A 311 -63.72 56.25 -129.71
N GLU A 312 -62.68 56.93 -129.19
CA GLU A 312 -61.85 57.89 -129.93
C GLU A 312 -61.23 57.25 -131.19
N GLU A 313 -60.78 55.99 -131.11
CA GLU A 313 -60.27 55.26 -132.27
C GLU A 313 -61.35 54.96 -133.32
N LYS A 314 -62.58 54.64 -132.90
CA LYS A 314 -63.73 54.47 -133.81
C LYS A 314 -64.11 55.80 -134.48
N GLU A 315 -64.05 56.92 -133.74
CA GLU A 315 -64.26 58.27 -134.27
C GLU A 315 -63.20 58.62 -135.33
N LEU A 316 -61.91 58.37 -135.03
CA LEU A 316 -60.80 58.56 -135.97
C LEU A 316 -60.93 57.68 -137.22
N ARG A 317 -61.38 56.43 -137.09
CA ARG A 317 -61.69 55.55 -138.24
C ARG A 317 -62.83 56.12 -139.10
N ARG A 318 -63.88 56.68 -138.50
CA ARG A 318 -64.98 57.36 -139.21
C ARG A 318 -64.52 58.62 -139.93
N GLN A 319 -63.70 59.46 -139.29
CA GLN A 319 -63.12 60.66 -139.92
C GLN A 319 -62.21 60.30 -141.10
N ARG A 320 -61.33 59.29 -140.93
CA ARG A 320 -60.47 58.78 -142.01
C ARG A 320 -61.28 58.32 -143.22
N LYS A 321 -62.37 57.60 -143.01
CA LYS A 321 -63.25 57.19 -144.12
C LYS A 321 -63.87 58.40 -144.83
N LYS A 322 -64.49 59.34 -144.11
CA LYS A 322 -65.02 60.58 -144.71
C LYS A 322 -63.97 61.34 -145.54
N SER A 323 -62.73 61.42 -145.08
CA SER A 323 -61.65 62.06 -145.84
C SER A 323 -61.21 61.25 -147.07
N GLN A 324 -61.28 59.91 -147.05
CA GLN A 324 -61.08 59.11 -148.27
C GLN A 324 -62.23 59.32 -149.26
N ASP A 325 -63.48 59.31 -148.80
CA ASP A 325 -64.67 59.50 -149.63
C ASP A 325 -64.61 60.85 -150.39
N ILE A 326 -64.19 61.94 -149.71
CA ILE A 326 -63.94 63.27 -150.30
C ILE A 326 -62.81 63.23 -151.34
N ILE A 327 -61.70 62.54 -151.04
CA ILE A 327 -60.55 62.43 -151.95
C ILE A 327 -60.92 61.67 -153.24
N SER A 328 -61.84 60.70 -153.20
CA SER A 328 -62.37 60.07 -154.43
C SER A 328 -63.11 61.07 -155.33
N VAL A 329 -64.04 61.86 -154.78
CA VAL A 329 -64.84 62.83 -155.56
C VAL A 329 -63.96 63.84 -156.27
N VAL A 330 -63.03 64.48 -155.54
CA VAL A 330 -62.09 65.46 -156.12
C VAL A 330 -61.21 64.84 -157.21
N ARG A 331 -60.90 63.54 -157.13
CA ARG A 331 -60.08 62.84 -158.12
C ARG A 331 -60.83 62.58 -159.44
N GLU A 332 -62.15 62.44 -159.41
CA GLU A 332 -62.98 62.30 -160.61
C GLU A 332 -63.19 63.66 -161.30
N GLU A 333 -63.45 64.74 -160.55
CA GLU A 333 -63.58 66.10 -161.09
C GLU A 333 -62.32 66.58 -161.81
N VAL A 334 -61.14 66.30 -161.24
CA VAL A 334 -59.83 66.67 -161.82
C VAL A 334 -59.53 65.89 -163.11
N LEU A 335 -60.01 64.64 -163.24
CA LEU A 335 -59.82 63.85 -164.46
C LEU A 335 -60.68 64.34 -165.64
N LEU A 336 -61.85 64.94 -165.35
CA LEU A 336 -62.71 65.55 -166.37
C LEU A 336 -62.13 66.85 -166.96
N HIS A 337 -61.33 67.60 -166.20
CA HIS A 337 -60.80 68.91 -166.62
C HIS A 337 -59.53 68.85 -167.49
N LEU A 338 -58.96 67.67 -167.75
CA LEU A 338 -57.65 67.50 -168.41
C LEU A 338 -57.72 67.18 -169.93
N LYS A 339 -58.82 67.53 -170.62
CA LYS A 339 -59.04 67.12 -172.03
C LYS A 339 -59.32 68.22 -173.07
N GLN A 340 -59.14 69.51 -172.74
CA GLN A 340 -59.10 70.60 -173.74
C GLN A 340 -57.90 71.52 -173.48
N GLU A 341 -57.25 71.98 -174.56
CA GLU A 341 -55.98 72.73 -174.58
C GLU A 341 -56.21 74.29 -174.61
N PRO A 342 -55.23 75.21 -174.88
CA PRO A 342 -53.77 75.06 -175.03
C PRO A 342 -52.83 76.13 -174.39
N LYS A 343 -51.56 75.72 -174.18
CA LYS A 343 -50.29 76.46 -174.39
C LYS A 343 -50.21 77.98 -174.09
N SER A 344 -49.66 78.37 -172.93
CA SER A 344 -48.58 79.38 -172.75
C SER A 344 -48.34 79.70 -171.25
N ARG A 345 -47.30 80.41 -170.78
CA ARG A 345 -45.83 80.29 -171.01
C ARG A 345 -45.11 81.12 -169.91
N THR A 346 -44.38 80.48 -168.98
CA THR A 346 -43.59 81.11 -167.87
C THR A 346 -44.42 81.91 -166.83
N TRP A 347 -44.09 82.02 -165.54
CA TRP A 347 -42.78 82.17 -164.86
C TRP A 347 -42.54 81.21 -163.65
N ARG A 348 -41.40 81.38 -162.96
CA ARG A 348 -40.86 80.55 -161.86
C ARG A 348 -41.03 81.16 -160.45
N SER A 349 -40.75 80.31 -159.44
CA SER A 349 -40.54 80.61 -157.99
C SER A 349 -41.84 80.80 -157.16
N ARG A 350 -41.92 80.41 -155.87
CA ARG A 350 -40.92 79.92 -154.88
C ARG A 350 -41.40 78.57 -154.29
N LEU A 351 -40.57 77.53 -154.08
CA LEU A 351 -39.68 77.27 -152.90
C LEU A 351 -40.43 77.40 -151.55
N PHE A 352 -40.44 76.44 -150.61
CA PHE A 352 -39.71 75.16 -150.44
C PHE A 352 -40.50 74.14 -149.57
N SER A 353 -40.01 72.90 -149.48
CA SER A 353 -40.36 71.83 -148.52
C SER A 353 -39.16 70.85 -148.43
N PRO A 354 -39.00 69.90 -147.47
CA PRO A 354 -39.77 69.60 -146.24
C PRO A 354 -38.91 69.43 -144.94
N HIS A 355 -39.55 69.09 -143.81
CA HIS A 355 -38.97 68.65 -142.51
C HIS A 355 -38.15 69.73 -141.73
N LYS A 356 -37.86 69.62 -140.41
CA LYS A 356 -37.69 68.43 -139.53
C LYS A 356 -37.84 68.80 -138.03
N LYS A 357 -38.14 67.80 -137.18
CA LYS A 357 -38.21 67.83 -135.69
C LYS A 357 -39.45 68.55 -135.14
N MET A 358 -40.22 68.08 -134.15
CA MET A 358 -39.98 67.23 -132.96
C MET A 358 -39.00 67.79 -131.92
N ARG A 359 -39.48 68.80 -131.17
CA ARG A 359 -39.12 69.16 -129.78
C ARG A 359 -40.04 70.31 -129.35
N ASP A 360 -41.03 70.05 -128.48
CA ASP A 360 -41.62 71.03 -127.53
C ASP A 360 -42.82 70.53 -126.68
N VAL A 361 -43.17 69.25 -126.74
CA VAL A 361 -44.18 68.68 -125.82
C VAL A 361 -43.55 68.31 -124.46
N SER A 362 -42.31 67.83 -124.44
CA SER A 362 -41.59 67.47 -123.20
C SER A 362 -41.27 68.68 -122.31
N SER A 363 -40.93 69.83 -122.90
CA SER A 363 -40.59 71.08 -122.21
C SER A 363 -41.73 71.61 -121.34
N ARG A 364 -42.99 71.37 -121.73
CA ARG A 364 -44.19 71.78 -120.97
C ARG A 364 -44.61 70.83 -119.86
N ILE A 365 -44.29 69.54 -119.94
CA ILE A 365 -44.64 68.56 -118.90
C ILE A 365 -43.69 68.68 -117.70
N SER A 366 -42.38 68.88 -117.94
CA SER A 366 -41.39 69.10 -116.87
C SER A 366 -41.71 70.31 -115.99
N ALA A 367 -42.30 71.37 -116.56
CA ALA A 367 -42.67 72.58 -115.83
C ALA A 367 -43.84 72.39 -114.83
N TRP A 368 -44.60 71.29 -114.91
CA TRP A 368 -45.75 71.04 -114.03
C TRP A 368 -45.41 70.14 -112.82
N PHE A 369 -44.42 69.25 -112.95
CA PHE A 369 -43.96 68.42 -111.83
C PHE A 369 -43.20 69.22 -110.75
N SER A 370 -42.55 70.33 -111.09
CA SER A 370 -41.72 71.13 -110.17
C SER A 370 -42.49 72.02 -109.17
N ARG A 371 -43.81 71.79 -108.97
CA ARG A 371 -44.65 72.53 -108.01
C ARG A 371 -45.56 71.64 -107.14
N GLY A 372 -45.36 70.32 -107.16
CA GLY A 372 -46.28 69.35 -106.55
C GLY A 372 -45.90 68.80 -105.16
N LEU A 373 -44.81 69.24 -104.54
CA LEU A 373 -44.33 68.71 -103.25
C LEU A 373 -43.93 69.83 -102.27
N SER A 374 -44.92 70.48 -101.67
CA SER A 374 -44.76 71.22 -100.41
C SER A 374 -45.08 70.28 -99.25
N SER A 375 -44.14 69.40 -98.92
CA SER A 375 -44.07 68.68 -97.64
C SER A 375 -42.88 69.24 -96.86
N GLU A 376 -42.96 69.19 -95.54
CA GLU A 376 -42.07 69.98 -94.67
C GLU A 376 -40.62 69.46 -94.64
N HIS A 377 -39.70 70.30 -94.16
CA HIS A 377 -38.27 70.08 -94.27
C HIS A 377 -37.79 68.86 -93.46
N PHE A 378 -37.30 67.85 -94.16
CA PHE A 378 -36.24 66.97 -93.68
C PHE A 378 -35.12 67.00 -94.71
N SER A 379 -33.95 67.52 -94.33
CA SER A 379 -32.78 67.54 -95.21
C SER A 379 -32.03 66.21 -95.17
N LEU A 380 -31.21 65.96 -96.19
CA LEU A 380 -30.27 64.84 -96.18
C LEU A 380 -29.17 64.98 -95.12
N SER A 381 -29.04 66.15 -94.48
CA SER A 381 -28.23 66.34 -93.28
C SER A 381 -28.92 65.71 -92.07
N ASP A 382 -30.21 66.00 -91.86
CA ASP A 382 -30.99 65.57 -90.69
C ASP A 382 -31.14 64.04 -90.65
N LEU A 383 -31.36 63.40 -91.80
CA LEU A 383 -31.34 61.94 -91.89
C LEU A 383 -29.97 61.34 -91.50
N ARG A 384 -28.86 61.94 -91.93
CA ARG A 384 -27.51 61.50 -91.56
C ARG A 384 -27.17 61.83 -90.11
N GLU A 385 -27.82 62.82 -89.53
CA GLU A 385 -27.74 63.16 -88.11
C GLU A 385 -28.45 62.08 -87.28
N THR A 386 -29.68 61.68 -87.67
CA THR A 386 -30.43 60.61 -87.00
C THR A 386 -29.80 59.23 -87.19
N GLU A 387 -29.18 58.93 -88.34
CA GLU A 387 -28.35 57.74 -88.54
C GLU A 387 -27.20 57.69 -87.52
N ARG A 388 -26.46 58.79 -87.35
CA ARG A 388 -25.38 58.93 -86.34
C ARG A 388 -25.91 58.92 -84.90
N GLU A 389 -27.11 59.42 -84.65
CA GLU A 389 -27.78 59.36 -83.35
C GLU A 389 -28.13 57.90 -83.00
N ILE A 390 -28.61 57.13 -83.98
CA ILE A 390 -28.92 55.71 -83.85
C ILE A 390 -27.64 54.87 -83.66
N GLU A 391 -26.54 55.17 -84.34
CA GLU A 391 -25.25 54.53 -84.08
C GLU A 391 -24.75 54.82 -82.66
N ARG A 392 -24.73 56.09 -82.22
CA ARG A 392 -24.36 56.46 -80.84
C ARG A 392 -25.26 55.79 -79.79
N LEU A 393 -26.55 55.62 -80.07
CA LEU A 393 -27.46 54.90 -79.18
C LEU A 393 -27.16 53.38 -79.14
N LYS A 394 -26.83 52.76 -80.29
CA LYS A 394 -26.43 51.35 -80.37
C LYS A 394 -25.14 51.07 -79.59
N GLU A 395 -24.09 51.85 -79.83
CA GLU A 395 -22.82 51.76 -79.09
C GLU A 395 -23.07 51.87 -77.57
N ARG A 396 -23.93 52.79 -77.16
CA ARG A 396 -24.28 53.02 -75.75
C ARG A 396 -25.12 51.88 -75.16
N THR A 397 -26.00 51.23 -75.93
CA THR A 397 -26.69 50.01 -75.48
C THR A 397 -25.75 48.81 -75.37
N GLU A 398 -24.86 48.60 -76.35
CA GLU A 398 -23.87 47.52 -76.28
C GLU A 398 -22.89 47.71 -75.13
N GLN A 399 -22.50 48.95 -74.83
CA GLN A 399 -21.63 49.24 -73.68
C GLN A 399 -22.36 48.99 -72.35
N ASN A 400 -23.62 49.45 -72.21
CA ASN A 400 -24.44 49.16 -71.03
C ASN A 400 -24.65 47.64 -70.82
N GLU A 401 -24.81 46.87 -71.91
CA GLU A 401 -24.96 45.41 -71.85
C GLU A 401 -23.64 44.72 -71.43
N LYS A 402 -22.50 45.14 -71.99
CA LYS A 402 -21.17 44.70 -71.55
C LYS A 402 -20.92 45.02 -70.08
N ASP A 403 -21.30 46.20 -69.62
CA ASP A 403 -21.12 46.65 -68.23
C ASP A 403 -22.05 45.88 -67.27
N MET A 404 -23.31 45.59 -67.65
CA MET A 404 -24.18 44.68 -66.88
C MET A 404 -23.62 43.27 -66.78
N LEU A 405 -23.17 42.68 -67.90
CA LEU A 405 -22.62 41.33 -67.93
C LEU A 405 -21.34 41.23 -67.09
N GLN A 406 -20.50 42.28 -67.10
CA GLN A 406 -19.31 42.36 -66.24
C GLN A 406 -19.66 42.58 -64.76
N ALA A 407 -20.74 43.28 -64.44
CA ALA A 407 -21.24 43.41 -63.07
C ALA A 407 -21.75 42.05 -62.54
N LEU A 408 -22.61 41.36 -63.30
CA LEU A 408 -23.15 40.04 -62.95
C LEU A 408 -22.03 39.00 -62.78
N GLY A 409 -21.04 38.98 -63.68
CA GLY A 409 -19.87 38.09 -63.57
C GLY A 409 -19.08 38.31 -62.28
N ARG A 410 -18.87 39.57 -61.87
CA ARG A 410 -18.20 39.92 -60.60
C ARG A 410 -18.99 39.53 -59.37
N GLU A 411 -20.32 39.45 -59.44
CA GLU A 411 -21.16 38.98 -58.33
C GLU A 411 -21.22 37.44 -58.26
N SER A 412 -21.24 36.74 -59.40
CA SER A 412 -21.06 35.28 -59.39
C SER A 412 -19.68 34.88 -58.87
N GLU A 413 -18.61 35.52 -59.35
CA GLU A 413 -17.24 35.26 -58.88
C GLU A 413 -17.09 35.48 -57.37
N LYS A 414 -17.59 36.60 -56.82
CA LYS A 414 -17.57 36.86 -55.37
C LYS A 414 -18.34 35.79 -54.59
N THR A 415 -19.58 35.49 -55.00
CA THR A 415 -20.39 34.53 -54.25
C THR A 415 -19.93 33.09 -54.43
N GLU A 416 -19.10 32.74 -55.43
CA GLU A 416 -18.41 31.45 -55.48
C GLU A 416 -17.13 31.45 -54.63
N PHE A 417 -16.36 32.54 -54.64
CA PHE A 417 -15.13 32.66 -53.83
C PHE A 417 -15.43 32.60 -52.32
N GLU A 418 -16.50 33.25 -51.85
CA GLU A 418 -16.96 33.17 -50.46
C GLU A 418 -17.46 31.76 -50.07
N LYS A 419 -18.13 31.04 -51.01
CA LYS A 419 -18.54 29.64 -50.81
C LYS A 419 -17.34 28.70 -50.76
N MET A 420 -16.29 28.98 -51.54
CA MET A 420 -15.01 28.23 -51.50
C MET A 420 -14.27 28.47 -50.18
N GLN A 421 -14.05 29.72 -49.78
CA GLN A 421 -13.38 30.04 -48.51
C GLN A 421 -14.10 29.43 -47.30
N THR A 422 -15.42 29.59 -47.21
CA THR A 422 -16.21 29.01 -46.11
C THR A 422 -16.31 27.48 -46.15
N LYS A 423 -15.93 26.84 -47.26
CA LYS A 423 -15.79 25.38 -47.35
C LYS A 423 -14.41 24.92 -46.90
N ASP A 424 -13.34 25.55 -47.38
CA ASP A 424 -11.96 25.23 -47.01
C ASP A 424 -11.71 25.46 -45.51
N GLU A 425 -12.28 26.53 -44.93
CA GLU A 425 -12.25 26.75 -43.48
C GLU A 425 -12.97 25.65 -42.70
N ARG A 426 -14.11 25.15 -43.19
CA ARG A 426 -14.85 24.04 -42.56
C ARG A 426 -14.08 22.73 -42.65
N GLU A 427 -13.50 22.42 -43.80
CA GLU A 427 -12.67 21.21 -43.97
C GLU A 427 -11.41 21.29 -43.09
N ALA A 428 -10.74 22.45 -43.02
CA ALA A 428 -9.60 22.66 -42.13
C ALA A 428 -9.98 22.57 -40.63
N LEU A 429 -11.16 23.04 -40.22
CA LEU A 429 -11.67 22.88 -38.86
C LEU A 429 -12.06 21.43 -38.54
N GLU A 430 -12.67 20.71 -39.47
CA GLU A 430 -13.01 19.30 -39.30
C GLU A 430 -11.74 18.42 -39.26
N GLU A 431 -10.72 18.73 -40.04
CA GLU A 431 -9.44 18.01 -40.05
C GLU A 431 -8.64 18.29 -38.77
N LYS A 432 -8.65 19.54 -38.26
CA LYS A 432 -8.17 19.88 -36.91
C LYS A 432 -8.93 19.11 -35.81
N LYS A 433 -10.26 19.00 -35.91
CA LYS A 433 -11.11 18.24 -34.97
C LYS A 433 -10.77 16.75 -34.98
N LYS A 434 -10.67 16.13 -36.17
CA LYS A 434 -10.22 14.74 -36.36
C LYS A 434 -8.81 14.50 -35.81
N LYS A 435 -7.88 15.45 -36.01
CA LYS A 435 -6.53 15.39 -35.43
C LYS A 435 -6.54 15.49 -33.89
N ALA A 436 -7.37 16.34 -33.30
CA ALA A 436 -7.54 16.46 -31.85
C ALA A 436 -8.18 15.21 -31.24
N GLU A 437 -9.24 14.68 -31.85
CA GLU A 437 -9.92 13.45 -31.43
C GLU A 437 -8.98 12.24 -31.52
N LYS A 438 -8.17 12.14 -32.58
CA LYS A 438 -7.15 11.09 -32.73
C LYS A 438 -6.04 11.19 -31.68
N LYS A 439 -5.71 12.40 -31.17
CA LYS A 439 -4.82 12.59 -30.01
C LYS A 439 -5.50 12.15 -28.70
N LEU A 440 -6.73 12.59 -28.43
CA LEU A 440 -7.50 12.20 -27.24
C LEU A 440 -7.71 10.68 -27.17
N ARG A 441 -8.06 10.02 -28.29
CA ARG A 441 -8.22 8.56 -28.37
C ARG A 441 -6.90 7.82 -28.11
N LYS A 442 -5.75 8.37 -28.55
CA LYS A 442 -4.42 7.83 -28.19
C LYS A 442 -4.08 8.04 -26.71
N GLN A 443 -4.42 9.18 -26.12
CA GLN A 443 -4.20 9.44 -24.70
C GLN A 443 -5.06 8.52 -23.81
N ARG A 444 -6.36 8.40 -24.09
CA ARG A 444 -7.26 7.46 -23.41
C ARG A 444 -6.73 6.03 -23.49
N LYS A 445 -6.39 5.54 -24.69
CA LYS A 445 -5.76 4.21 -24.88
C LYS A 445 -4.37 4.06 -24.24
N LYS A 446 -3.68 5.15 -23.87
CA LYS A 446 -2.44 5.05 -23.09
C LYS A 446 -2.74 4.93 -21.60
N ALA A 447 -3.65 5.75 -21.06
CA ALA A 447 -4.08 5.70 -19.66
C ALA A 447 -4.77 4.37 -19.31
N GLU A 448 -5.71 3.92 -20.15
CA GLU A 448 -6.40 2.62 -20.09
C GLU A 448 -5.39 1.47 -19.99
N ARG A 449 -4.35 1.47 -20.84
CA ARG A 449 -3.24 0.50 -20.80
C ARG A 449 -2.25 0.67 -19.64
N GLU A 450 -2.31 1.78 -18.92
CA GLU A 450 -1.47 2.07 -17.75
C GLU A 450 -2.19 1.65 -16.46
N GLU A 451 -3.52 1.78 -16.43
CA GLU A 451 -4.40 1.19 -15.41
C GLU A 451 -4.42 -0.35 -15.56
N GLU A 452 -4.62 -0.91 -16.76
CA GLU A 452 -4.47 -2.36 -17.01
C GLU A 452 -3.12 -2.93 -16.57
N ARG A 453 -2.06 -2.11 -16.54
CA ARG A 453 -0.73 -2.52 -16.06
C ARG A 453 -0.63 -2.51 -14.55
N LYS A 454 -1.11 -1.45 -13.89
CA LYS A 454 -1.14 -1.32 -12.43
C LYS A 454 -2.09 -2.34 -11.78
N GLU A 455 -3.15 -2.73 -12.48
CA GLU A 455 -4.10 -3.76 -12.05
C GLU A 455 -3.57 -5.19 -12.26
N ARG A 456 -2.72 -5.42 -13.28
CA ARG A 456 -2.07 -6.74 -13.52
C ARG A 456 -0.79 -6.97 -12.74
N ASP A 457 -0.05 -5.91 -12.39
CA ASP A 457 1.18 -5.96 -11.60
C ASP A 457 1.20 -4.76 -10.64
N PRO A 458 0.84 -4.95 -9.35
CA PRO A 458 0.81 -3.87 -8.36
C PRO A 458 2.16 -3.16 -8.10
N LEU A 459 3.26 -3.72 -8.61
CA LEU A 459 4.61 -3.16 -8.50
C LEU A 459 5.03 -2.37 -9.75
N ALA A 460 4.20 -2.31 -10.80
CA ALA A 460 4.48 -1.63 -12.06
C ALA A 460 4.39 -0.09 -11.93
N GLY A 461 5.29 0.50 -11.13
CA GLY A 461 5.38 1.93 -10.85
C GLY A 461 6.04 2.30 -9.53
N SER A 462 6.46 1.33 -8.71
CA SER A 462 7.28 1.58 -7.52
C SER A 462 8.77 1.38 -7.84
N ASP A 463 9.64 2.19 -7.23
CA ASP A 463 11.10 2.02 -7.31
C ASP A 463 11.61 0.80 -6.52
N ILE A 464 10.71 0.08 -5.83
CA ILE A 464 10.98 -1.13 -5.05
C ILE A 464 11.30 -2.28 -6.03
N THR A 465 12.56 -2.71 -6.08
CA THR A 465 12.94 -3.81 -6.96
C THR A 465 12.51 -5.17 -6.39
N ARG A 466 12.53 -6.22 -7.22
CA ARG A 466 12.32 -7.60 -6.74
C ARG A 466 13.40 -8.04 -5.74
N GLU A 467 14.59 -7.43 -5.78
CA GLU A 467 15.65 -7.69 -4.79
C GLU A 467 15.34 -7.03 -3.44
N ASP A 468 14.67 -5.88 -3.42
CA ASP A 468 14.30 -5.21 -2.17
C ASP A 468 13.12 -5.91 -1.49
N ILE A 469 12.19 -6.46 -2.28
CA ILE A 469 11.16 -7.38 -1.78
C ILE A 469 11.80 -8.67 -1.24
N ALA A 470 12.80 -9.22 -1.95
CA ALA A 470 13.52 -10.40 -1.47
C ALA A 470 14.27 -10.12 -0.15
N LYS A 471 14.96 -8.98 -0.03
CA LYS A 471 15.61 -8.52 1.21
C LYS A 471 14.60 -8.32 2.34
N ALA A 472 13.46 -7.68 2.09
CA ALA A 472 12.42 -7.48 3.10
C ALA A 472 11.80 -8.80 3.57
N ILE A 473 11.57 -9.76 2.66
CA ILE A 473 11.11 -11.11 3.02
C ILE A 473 12.20 -11.87 3.79
N GLU A 474 13.47 -11.77 3.39
CA GLU A 474 14.59 -12.39 4.08
C GLU A 474 14.80 -11.79 5.49
N GLU A 475 14.68 -10.48 5.64
CA GLU A 475 14.72 -9.78 6.92
C GLU A 475 13.54 -10.19 7.82
N ILE A 476 12.32 -10.26 7.29
CA ILE A 476 11.16 -10.80 8.02
C ILE A 476 11.38 -12.27 8.40
N LEU A 477 12.02 -13.09 7.56
CA LEU A 477 12.37 -14.48 7.89
C LEU A 477 13.50 -14.57 8.93
N GLN A 478 14.45 -13.62 8.95
CA GLN A 478 15.49 -13.52 9.97
C GLN A 478 14.90 -13.04 11.31
N GLN A 479 14.02 -12.04 11.31
CA GLN A 479 13.28 -11.58 12.48
C GLN A 479 12.38 -12.69 13.04
N ASN A 480 11.67 -13.45 12.20
CA ASN A 480 10.90 -14.62 12.63
C ASN A 480 11.79 -15.75 13.17
N LYS A 481 12.98 -15.99 12.60
CA LYS A 481 13.97 -16.93 13.17
C LYS A 481 14.54 -16.43 14.50
N ALA A 482 14.69 -15.12 14.69
CA ALA A 482 15.14 -14.52 15.95
C ALA A 482 14.03 -14.57 17.03
N ALA A 483 12.77 -14.36 16.65
CA ALA A 483 11.61 -14.59 17.51
C ALA A 483 11.51 -16.07 17.90
N GLN A 484 11.56 -16.99 16.94
CA GLN A 484 11.58 -18.44 17.20
C GLN A 484 12.77 -18.89 18.07
N LYS A 485 13.90 -18.17 18.10
CA LYS A 485 15.01 -18.42 19.03
C LYS A 485 14.82 -17.83 20.44
N LYS A 486 13.87 -16.92 20.64
CA LYS A 486 13.42 -16.44 21.96
C LYS A 486 12.25 -17.29 22.47
N ASP A 487 11.37 -17.72 21.57
CA ASP A 487 10.21 -18.57 21.84
C ASP A 487 10.51 -20.07 21.72
N GLU A 488 11.75 -20.48 21.44
CA GLU A 488 12.16 -21.88 21.61
C GLU A 488 12.26 -22.15 23.13
N PRO A 489 11.36 -22.94 23.74
CA PRO A 489 11.53 -23.30 25.14
C PRO A 489 12.76 -24.20 25.22
N ALA A 490 13.88 -23.65 25.71
CA ALA A 490 15.05 -24.42 26.06
C ALA A 490 14.59 -25.67 26.82
N LYS A 491 14.99 -26.87 26.38
CA LYS A 491 14.41 -28.17 26.76
C LYS A 491 14.75 -28.62 28.19
N ARG A 492 14.76 -27.68 29.13
CA ARG A 492 14.62 -27.88 30.57
C ARG A 492 13.30 -28.58 30.81
N GLU A 493 13.35 -29.85 31.21
CA GLU A 493 12.15 -30.58 31.61
C GLU A 493 11.45 -29.80 32.72
N THR A 494 10.23 -29.33 32.45
CA THR A 494 9.38 -28.77 33.51
C THR A 494 9.25 -29.80 34.63
N GLY A 495 9.13 -29.35 35.89
CA GLY A 495 9.13 -30.26 37.04
C GLY A 495 8.12 -31.42 36.91
N ARG A 496 6.97 -31.16 36.27
CA ARG A 496 5.96 -32.16 35.88
C ARG A 496 6.48 -33.24 34.92
N GLY A 497 7.27 -32.88 33.90
CA GLY A 497 7.88 -33.85 32.98
C GLY A 497 8.87 -34.78 33.67
N ARG A 498 9.76 -34.23 34.50
CA ARG A 498 10.75 -34.98 35.28
C ARG A 498 10.07 -35.87 36.34
N LEU A 499 9.00 -35.39 36.99
CA LEU A 499 8.13 -36.17 37.87
C LEU A 499 7.42 -37.31 37.12
N LYS A 500 6.84 -37.05 35.95
CA LYS A 500 6.14 -38.07 35.15
C LYS A 500 7.10 -39.18 34.70
N LYS A 501 8.33 -38.84 34.30
CA LYS A 501 9.40 -39.83 34.02
C LYS A 501 9.81 -40.61 35.27
N LYS A 502 10.01 -39.96 36.42
CA LYS A 502 10.32 -40.64 37.70
C LYS A 502 9.19 -41.60 38.12
N LEU A 503 7.93 -41.18 38.03
CA LEU A 503 6.77 -42.03 38.33
C LEU A 503 6.67 -43.22 37.37
N ILE A 504 6.83 -43.03 36.06
CA ILE A 504 6.85 -44.14 35.09
C ILE A 504 8.02 -45.10 35.33
N SER A 505 9.20 -44.58 35.73
CA SER A 505 10.35 -45.39 36.11
C SER A 505 10.08 -46.22 37.38
N ALA A 506 9.53 -45.60 38.43
CA ALA A 506 9.14 -46.26 39.67
C ALA A 506 8.06 -47.33 39.41
N PHE A 507 7.06 -47.04 38.59
CA PHE A 507 5.99 -48.00 38.24
C PHE A 507 6.53 -49.18 37.41
N LYS A 508 7.51 -48.94 36.52
CA LYS A 508 8.23 -50.02 35.82
C LYS A 508 9.08 -50.87 36.78
N LYS A 509 9.80 -50.27 37.74
CA LYS A 509 10.53 -51.01 38.79
C LYS A 509 9.58 -51.80 39.69
N ALA A 510 8.45 -51.25 40.12
CA ALA A 510 7.44 -51.95 40.89
C ALA A 510 6.82 -53.12 40.12
N LYS A 511 6.52 -52.95 38.82
CA LYS A 511 6.01 -54.02 37.95
C LYS A 511 7.06 -55.11 37.66
N ALA A 512 8.35 -54.76 37.62
CA ALA A 512 9.45 -55.74 37.57
C ALA A 512 9.58 -56.50 38.90
N GLY A 513 9.55 -55.78 40.03
CA GLY A 513 9.56 -56.37 41.38
C GLY A 513 8.40 -57.34 41.63
N LEU A 514 7.19 -57.00 41.17
CA LEU A 514 6.03 -57.90 41.18
C LEU A 514 6.21 -59.12 40.28
N LYS A 515 6.85 -58.98 39.11
CA LYS A 515 7.18 -60.14 38.26
C LYS A 515 8.21 -61.06 38.90
N THR A 516 9.23 -60.53 39.56
CA THR A 516 10.18 -61.35 40.32
C THR A 516 9.52 -61.97 41.55
N ALA A 517 8.67 -61.24 42.28
CA ALA A 517 7.95 -61.78 43.45
C ALA A 517 6.91 -62.86 43.08
N ALA A 518 6.44 -62.89 41.82
CA ALA A 518 5.67 -64.02 41.28
C ALA A 518 6.57 -65.23 40.94
N PHE A 519 7.77 -64.99 40.39
CA PHE A 519 8.75 -66.04 40.08
C PHE A 519 9.39 -66.71 41.31
N TRP A 520 9.25 -66.12 42.51
CA TRP A 520 9.60 -66.74 43.80
C TRP A 520 8.34 -67.21 44.58
N ARG A 521 7.25 -67.52 43.87
CA ARG A 521 5.99 -68.03 44.44
C ARG A 521 5.43 -69.28 43.76
N ASP A 522 5.99 -69.65 42.63
CA ASP A 522 5.94 -70.99 42.03
C ASP A 522 7.24 -71.74 42.41
#